data_AF-A0A7J7NSF7-F1
#
_entry.id   AF-A0A7J7NSF7-F1
#
_cell.length_a   1.000
_cell.length_b   1.000
_cell.length_c   1.000
_cell.angle_alpha   90.00
_cell.angle_beta   90.00
_cell.angle_gamma   90.00
#
_symmetry.space_group_name_H-M   'P 1'
#
loop_
_entity.id
_entity.type
_entity.pdbx_description
1 polymer ?
#
loop_
_entity_poly.entity_id
_entity_poly.type
_entity_poly.pdbx_seq_one_letter_code
_entity_poly.pdbx_strand_id
1 'polypeptide(L)'
;MLGKNPELPIFTIEKLAIATNNFTFDNKIGEGGFGSDYKGKFSDGQEIAVKRLSKSFGQGSEKFKKEVVVISKLQHRNLVTLVGCCIEGEENMLIYE
;
A
#
# COMPACT_ATOMS: atom_id res chain seq x y z
N MET A 1 -25.90 3.27 -8.14
CA MET A 1 -25.06 4.46 -8.44
C MET A 1 -24.15 4.69 -7.24
N LEU A 2 -22.86 4.35 -7.36
CA LEU A 2 -21.90 4.50 -6.27
C LEU A 2 -21.55 5.98 -6.13
N GLY A 3 -21.96 6.58 -5.02
CA GLY A 3 -21.61 7.96 -4.67
C GLY A 3 -20.09 8.13 -4.60
N LYS A 4 -19.63 9.29 -5.06
CA LYS A 4 -18.24 9.76 -5.11
C LYS A 4 -17.37 9.18 -3.98
N ASN A 5 -16.65 8.11 -4.27
CA ASN A 5 -15.49 7.67 -3.51
C ASN A 5 -14.30 8.15 -4.36
N PRO A 6 -13.38 9.00 -3.85
CA PRO A 6 -12.17 9.29 -4.62
C PRO A 6 -11.51 7.93 -4.90
N GLU A 7 -11.38 7.57 -6.18
CA GLU A 7 -10.78 6.30 -6.57
C GLU A 7 -9.36 6.28 -6.00
N LEU A 8 -9.14 5.40 -5.02
CA LEU A 8 -7.83 5.25 -4.39
C LEU A 8 -6.83 4.88 -5.51
N PRO A 9 -5.74 5.64 -5.69
CA PRO A 9 -4.76 5.36 -6.74
C PRO A 9 -4.23 3.92 -6.67
N ILE A 10 -4.21 3.24 -7.82
CA ILE A 10 -3.60 1.92 -7.97
C ILE A 10 -2.21 2.12 -8.59
N PHE A 11 -1.19 1.69 -7.86
CA PHE A 11 0.21 1.69 -8.30
C PHE A 11 0.62 0.32 -8.82
N THR A 12 1.52 0.32 -9.80
CA THR A 12 2.15 -0.92 -10.28
C THR A 12 3.25 -1.37 -9.33
N ILE A 13 3.54 -2.67 -9.30
CA ILE A 13 4.65 -3.20 -8.51
C ILE A 13 5.97 -2.58 -8.94
N GLU A 14 6.14 -2.34 -10.24
CA GLU A 14 7.34 -1.72 -10.81
C GLU A 14 7.57 -0.33 -10.23
N LYS A 15 6.53 0.50 -10.15
CA LYS A 15 6.64 1.86 -9.58
C LYS A 15 7.03 1.82 -8.11
N LEU A 16 6.48 0.87 -7.34
CA LEU A 16 6.82 0.70 -5.92
C LEU A 16 8.21 0.11 -5.72
N ALA A 17 8.62 -0.80 -6.61
CA ALA A 17 9.97 -1.36 -6.60
C ALA A 17 10.99 -0.25 -6.84
N ILE A 18 10.79 0.62 -7.84
CA ILE A 18 11.66 1.79 -8.06
C ILE A 18 11.69 2.68 -6.81
N ALA A 19 10.52 3.01 -6.25
CA ALA A 19 10.43 3.90 -5.09
C ALA A 19 11.11 3.34 -3.82
N THR A 20 11.15 2.02 -3.66
CA THR A 20 11.71 1.32 -2.49
C THR A 20 13.09 0.70 -2.74
N ASN A 21 13.72 1.01 -3.88
CA ASN A 21 14.96 0.36 -4.33
C ASN A 21 14.83 -1.18 -4.28
N ASN A 22 13.86 -1.71 -5.02
CA ASN A 22 13.48 -3.12 -5.10
C ASN A 22 13.19 -3.80 -3.76
N PHE A 23 12.51 -3.10 -2.84
CA PHE A 23 12.17 -3.64 -1.51
C PHE A 23 13.41 -4.16 -0.75
N THR A 24 14.53 -3.44 -0.87
CA THR A 24 15.79 -3.79 -0.21
C THR A 24 15.66 -3.79 1.31
N PHE A 25 16.53 -4.58 1.97
CA PHE A 25 16.57 -4.65 3.43
C PHE A 25 16.90 -3.30 4.07
N ASP A 26 17.76 -2.49 3.44
CA ASP A 26 18.11 -1.13 3.90
C ASP A 26 16.90 -0.20 3.99
N ASN A 27 15.88 -0.45 3.16
CA ASN A 27 14.63 0.30 3.16
C ASN A 27 13.54 -0.37 4.00
N LYS A 28 13.79 -1.53 4.61
CA LYS A 28 12.83 -2.20 5.48
C LYS A 28 12.76 -1.48 6.82
N ILE A 29 11.57 -1.02 7.19
CA ILE A 29 11.34 -0.28 8.44
C ILE A 29 10.55 -1.08 9.47
N GLY A 30 9.93 -2.19 9.06
CA GLY A 30 9.16 -3.04 9.95
C GLY A 30 8.83 -4.41 9.36
N GLU A 31 8.53 -5.36 10.25
CA GLU A 31 7.98 -6.67 9.90
C GLU A 31 7.01 -7.12 10.98
N GLY A 32 5.91 -7.73 10.56
CA GLY A 32 4.95 -8.35 11.47
C GLY A 32 4.13 -9.43 10.76
N GLY A 33 3.16 -10.01 11.47
CA GLY A 33 2.34 -11.11 10.94
C GLY A 33 1.58 -10.78 9.64
N PHE A 34 1.37 -9.49 9.37
CA PHE A 34 0.64 -9.01 8.19
C PHE A 34 1.54 -8.73 6.98
N GLY A 35 2.86 -8.74 7.13
CA GLY A 35 3.79 -8.43 6.04
C GLY A 35 5.00 -7.60 6.48
N SER A 36 5.64 -6.99 5.50
CA SER A 36 6.82 -6.13 5.69
C SER A 36 6.52 -4.69 5.29
N ASP A 37 7.02 -3.75 6.07
CA ASP A 37 6.90 -2.32 5.83
C ASP A 37 8.22 -1.78 5.29
N TYR A 38 8.16 -1.01 4.20
CA TYR A 38 9.33 -0.42 3.53
C TYR A 38 9.19 1.09 3.40
N LYS A 39 10.28 1.83 3.63
CA LYS A 39 10.39 3.24 3.26
C LYS A 39 10.66 3.33 1.75
N GLY A 40 10.01 4.30 1.09
CA GLY A 40 10.29 4.64 -0.29
C GLY A 40 10.16 6.13 -0.56
N LYS A 41 10.52 6.53 -1.78
CA LYS A 41 10.35 7.90 -2.27
C LYS A 41 9.96 7.86 -3.75
N PHE A 42 8.85 8.48 -4.10
CA PHE A 42 8.45 8.65 -5.50
C PHE A 42 9.36 9.66 -6.22
N SER A 43 9.32 9.65 -7.55
CA SER A 43 10.15 10.51 -8.41
C SER A 43 9.88 12.01 -8.25
N ASP A 44 8.67 12.37 -7.81
CA ASP A 44 8.29 13.75 -7.46
C ASP A 44 8.80 14.20 -6.08
N GLY A 45 9.43 13.28 -5.33
CA GLY A 45 10.01 13.53 -4.03
C GLY A 45 9.10 13.20 -2.85
N GLN A 46 7.87 12.74 -3.08
CA GLN A 46 6.98 12.30 -2.01
C GLN A 46 7.58 11.07 -1.29
N GLU A 47 7.82 11.18 0.02
CA GLU A 47 8.16 10.04 0.86
C GLU A 47 6.91 9.18 1.09
N ILE A 48 7.10 7.86 1.13
CA ILE A 48 6.02 6.90 1.32
C ILE A 48 6.45 5.75 2.23
N ALA A 49 5.47 5.11 2.86
CA ALA A 49 5.62 3.78 3.44
C ALA A 49 4.82 2.76 2.62
N VAL A 50 5.48 1.69 2.18
CA VAL A 50 4.87 0.59 1.44
C VAL A 50 4.75 -0.63 2.35
N LYS A 51 3.52 -0.97 2.70
CA LYS A 51 3.20 -2.19 3.43
C LYS A 51 2.91 -3.32 2.44
N ARG A 52 3.89 -4.20 2.25
CA ARG A 52 3.77 -5.38 1.39
C ARG A 52 3.18 -6.53 2.21
N LEU A 53 1.96 -6.92 1.88
CA LEU A 53 1.25 -7.94 2.63
C LEU A 53 1.82 -9.33 2.36
N SER A 54 1.81 -10.16 3.40
CA SER A 54 2.18 -11.57 3.25
C SER A 54 1.13 -12.32 2.41
N LYS A 55 1.56 -13.37 1.71
CA LYS A 55 0.69 -14.16 0.82
C LYS A 55 -0.52 -14.77 1.53
N SER A 56 -0.44 -15.01 2.83
CA SER A 56 -1.53 -15.52 3.65
C SER A 56 -2.62 -14.47 3.95
N PHE A 57 -2.29 -13.18 3.93
CA PHE A 57 -3.24 -12.08 4.17
C PHE A 57 -3.79 -11.46 2.86
N GLY A 58 -3.14 -11.74 1.73
CA GLY A 58 -3.59 -11.34 0.38
C GLY A 58 -4.40 -12.39 -0.39
N GLN A 59 -4.58 -13.61 0.16
CA GLN A 59 -5.41 -14.64 -0.48
C GLN A 59 -6.88 -14.21 -0.48
N GLY A 60 -7.39 -13.91 -1.68
CA GLY A 60 -8.74 -13.39 -1.90
C GLY A 60 -8.72 -11.89 -2.17
N SER A 61 -8.40 -11.53 -3.42
CA SER A 61 -8.36 -10.13 -3.91
C SER A 61 -9.64 -9.36 -3.58
N GLU A 62 -10.79 -10.02 -3.45
CA GLU A 62 -12.05 -9.39 -3.05
C GLU A 62 -12.09 -8.95 -1.58
N LYS A 63 -11.53 -9.74 -0.67
CA LYS A 63 -11.45 -9.38 0.76
C LYS A 63 -10.49 -8.22 0.95
N PHE A 64 -9.32 -8.27 0.31
CA PHE A 64 -8.37 -7.17 0.32
C PHE A 64 -9.01 -5.88 -0.23
N LYS A 65 -9.68 -5.93 -1.38
CA LYS A 65 -10.40 -4.77 -1.95
C LYS A 65 -11.43 -4.19 -0.98
N LYS A 66 -12.21 -5.04 -0.29
CA LYS A 66 -13.18 -4.57 0.71
C LYS A 66 -12.50 -3.85 1.87
N GLU A 67 -11.40 -4.40 2.39
CA GLU A 67 -10.63 -3.77 3.48
C GLU A 67 -9.99 -2.46 3.04
N VAL A 68 -9.38 -2.41 1.84
CA VAL A 68 -8.81 -1.19 1.25
C VAL A 68 -9.86 -0.09 1.14
N VAL A 69 -11.08 -0.40 0.69
CA VAL A 69 -12.19 0.57 0.59
C VAL A 69 -12.62 1.09 1.96
N VAL A 70 -12.50 0.30 3.02
CA VAL A 70 -12.80 0.76 4.39
C VAL A 70 -11.67 1.65 4.90
N ILE A 71 -10.42 1.23 4.75
CA ILE A 71 -9.24 1.99 5.20
C ILE A 71 -9.13 3.31 4.45
N SER A 72 -9.43 3.35 3.15
CA SER A 72 -9.38 4.59 2.34
C SER A 72 -10.37 5.65 2.81
N LYS A 73 -11.40 5.28 3.57
CA LYS A 73 -12.39 6.20 4.14
C LYS A 73 -11.98 6.74 5.51
N LEU A 74 -10.97 6.16 6.15
CA LEU A 74 -10.47 6.58 7.44
C LEU A 74 -9.48 7.72 7.25
N GLN A 75 -10.00 8.95 7.20
CA GLN A 75 -9.17 10.16 7.17
C GLN A 75 -9.35 10.91 8.49
N HIS A 76 -8.30 10.94 9.30
CA HIS A 76 -8.28 11.68 10.56
C HIS A 76 -6.87 12.19 10.83
N ARG A 77 -6.74 13.39 11.39
CA ARG A 77 -5.44 14.05 11.69
C ARG A 77 -4.47 13.25 12.58
N ASN A 78 -4.96 12.21 13.27
CA ASN A 78 -4.18 11.34 14.15
C ASN A 78 -3.98 9.93 13.55
N LEU A 79 -4.39 9.71 12.31
CA LEU A 79 -4.22 8.45 11.59
C LEU A 79 -3.34 8.71 10.36
N VAL A 80 -2.51 7.72 10.02
CA VAL A 80 -1.73 7.75 8.78
C VAL A 80 -2.66 7.74 7.57
N THR A 81 -2.34 8.56 6.56
CA THR A 81 -3.16 8.67 5.35
C THR A 81 -2.81 7.56 4.37
N LEU A 82 -3.81 6.80 3.93
CA LEU A 82 -3.65 5.87 2.81
C LEU A 82 -3.68 6.67 1.50
N VAL A 83 -2.60 6.62 0.72
CA VAL A 83 -2.48 7.34 -0.57
C VAL A 83 -2.65 6.44 -1.79
N GLY A 84 -2.55 5.12 -1.62
CA GLY A 84 -2.80 4.19 -2.71
C GLY A 84 -2.74 2.72 -2.31
N CYS A 85 -2.97 1.85 -3.29
CA CYS A 85 -2.72 0.42 -3.15
C CYS A 85 -2.05 -0.17 -4.40
N CYS A 86 -1.54 -1.40 -4.30
CA CYS A 86 -1.11 -2.22 -5.43
C CYS A 86 -1.80 -3.58 -5.33
N ILE A 87 -2.31 -4.08 -6.46
CA ILE A 87 -2.97 -5.39 -6.59
C ILE A 87 -2.51 -6.00 -7.92
N GLU A 88 -1.41 -6.73 -7.88
CA GLU A 88 -0.82 -7.36 -9.08
C GLU A 88 -0.45 -8.82 -8.79
N GLY A 89 -1.17 -9.76 -9.40
CA GLY A 89 -0.98 -11.20 -9.13
C GLY A 89 -1.24 -11.55 -7.67
N GLU A 90 -0.22 -12.06 -6.97
CA GLU A 90 -0.26 -12.37 -5.53
C GLU A 90 0.18 -11.19 -4.66
N GLU A 91 0.64 -10.09 -5.28
CA GLU A 91 1.22 -8.95 -4.60
C GLU A 91 0.13 -7.95 -4.24
N ASN A 92 -0.10 -7.79 -2.95
CA ASN A 92 -1.03 -6.81 -2.39
C ASN A 92 -0.25 -5.86 -1.50
N MET A 93 -0.33 -4.55 -1.78
CA MET A 93 0.40 -3.54 -1.01
C MET A 93 -0.50 -2.34 -0.68
N LEU A 94 -0.24 -1.74 0.48
CA LEU A 94 -0.84 -0.48 0.92
C LEU A 94 0.26 0.59 0.94
N ILE A 95 -0.06 1.77 0.44
CA ILE A 95 0.88 2.89 0.35
C ILE A 95 0.35 4.01 1.22
N TYR A 96 1.19 4.46 2.15
CA TYR A 96 0.89 5.55 3.09
C TYR A 96 1.81 6.75 2.83
N GLU A 97 1.31 7.93 3.22
CA GLU A 97 2.11 9.14 3.47
C GLU A 97 3.07 8.95 4.66
#